data_AF-A0A536RSI9-F1
#
_entry.id   AF-A0A536RSI9-F1
#
_cell.length_a   1.000
_cell.length_b   1.000
_cell.length_c   1.000
_cell.angle_alpha   90.00
_cell.angle_beta   90.00
_cell.angle_gamma   90.00
#
_symmetry.space_group_name_H-M   'P 1'
#
loop_
_entity.id
_entity.type
_entity.pdbx_description
1 polymer ?
#
loop_
_entity_poly.entity_id
_entity_poly.type
_entity_poly.pdbx_seq_one_letter_code
_entity_poly.pdbx_strand_id
1 'polypeptide(L)'
;MKLSERFDRRYQQTPATGPQAPVTGPQTPVTVPETPVDGAPSIAPVERRAVPREGTSAQAVVEALRTDGPAVLSPALAAAKAEIHADLLRRHAAAIDITNRAGIRRLLLQLTDDHFRAKPPAALVTAADRERLVEILFDEVIGLGPLEAPLRDPDITEIMVNRPEQIFVERRGRIELTNLAFEDEASLRRVIDRIVSTIGRRVDESEPMCDARLKDGSRVNVVIPPVAIYGPCLTIRKFGREVLTPEKIVATGGSSEAILEYLDAAVKTRLNIIVSGGTGSGKTTLLNVLSGFIPGDERIVTCEDAAELRLRQVHVISLESKPANVEGKGQIMIRDLVRNSLRMRPDRIIVGEVRGGEALDMLQAMNTGHDGSMSTVHANNPRDAITRLETLVLLAGTELPSRAIRGQIASAINIVVQTERLRGGARKIVSVAEVLGIVEGELVLQEIFTFRQIGVTPDGRAVGYHTATGSRSNFFAHFQSNGVDFPVSMFSPSNQPPPENLC
;
A
#
# COMPACT_ATOMS: atom_id res chain seq x y z
N MET A 1 42.41 22.35 9.73
CA MET A 1 41.94 23.06 8.51
C MET A 1 40.59 22.45 8.12
N LYS A 2 39.52 23.25 8.04
CA LYS A 2 38.11 22.79 8.00
C LYS A 2 37.59 22.61 6.56
N LEU A 3 36.63 21.70 6.41
CA LEU A 3 36.06 21.13 5.18
C LEU A 3 35.22 22.10 4.29
N SER A 4 35.44 23.41 4.38
CA SER A 4 34.62 24.45 3.75
C SER A 4 35.24 25.14 2.52
N GLU A 5 36.37 24.65 2.01
CA GLU A 5 37.13 25.33 0.92
C GLU A 5 37.33 24.47 -0.34
N ARG A 6 36.45 23.50 -0.63
CA ARG A 6 36.57 22.62 -1.82
C ARG A 6 35.49 22.76 -2.88
N PHE A 7 34.60 23.75 -2.78
CA PHE A 7 33.58 24.01 -3.80
C PHE A 7 33.63 25.46 -4.27
N ASP A 8 34.70 25.83 -4.99
CA ASP A 8 34.67 26.96 -5.92
C ASP A 8 35.89 26.90 -6.85
N ARG A 9 35.75 26.15 -7.94
CA ARG A 9 36.62 26.21 -9.12
C ARG A 9 36.01 25.39 -10.26
N ARG A 10 34.91 25.88 -10.84
CA ARG A 10 34.50 25.41 -12.17
C ARG A 10 33.58 26.34 -12.96
N TYR A 11 33.68 27.66 -12.78
CA TYR A 11 33.07 28.63 -13.69
C TYR A 11 33.96 29.87 -13.86
N GLN A 12 33.99 30.40 -15.09
CA GLN A 12 34.85 31.44 -15.72
C GLN A 12 36.00 30.81 -16.57
N GLN A 13 36.13 30.93 -17.91
CA GLN A 13 35.60 31.85 -18.95
C GLN A 13 35.48 31.16 -20.35
N THR A 14 34.68 31.79 -21.22
CA THR A 14 34.21 31.62 -22.63
C THR A 14 35.30 31.74 -23.73
N PRO A 15 35.02 31.80 -25.08
CA PRO A 15 34.01 31.16 -25.99
C PRO A 15 34.64 30.58 -27.32
N ALA A 16 33.90 29.81 -28.14
CA ALA A 16 34.06 29.80 -29.64
C ALA A 16 33.03 28.92 -30.41
N THR A 17 32.28 29.57 -31.31
CA THR A 17 31.81 29.20 -32.68
C THR A 17 31.36 27.77 -33.03
N GLY A 18 30.11 27.64 -33.53
CA GLY A 18 29.52 26.41 -34.08
C GLY A 18 29.70 26.22 -35.60
N PRO A 19 28.97 25.25 -36.19
CA PRO A 19 28.46 25.40 -37.55
C PRO A 19 26.99 24.99 -37.74
N GLN A 20 26.46 25.47 -38.87
CA GLN A 20 25.07 25.55 -39.31
C GLN A 20 24.46 24.23 -39.79
N ALA A 21 23.13 24.14 -39.70
CA ALA A 21 22.30 23.13 -40.34
C ALA A 21 21.97 23.50 -41.80
N PRO A 22 21.77 22.54 -42.73
CA PRO A 22 21.24 22.83 -44.04
C PRO A 22 19.71 22.84 -44.06
N VAL A 23 19.20 23.75 -44.89
CA VAL A 23 17.81 24.00 -45.26
C VAL A 23 17.42 23.11 -46.45
N THR A 24 16.23 22.52 -46.44
CA THR A 24 15.50 22.16 -47.67
C THR A 24 14.00 22.43 -47.52
N GLY A 25 13.42 22.98 -48.59
CA GLY A 25 12.14 23.67 -48.65
C GLY A 25 10.90 22.79 -48.97
N PRO A 26 9.78 23.42 -49.38
CA PRO A 26 8.44 22.87 -49.25
C PRO A 26 8.03 22.03 -50.46
N GLN A 27 7.22 20.98 -50.24
CA GLN A 27 6.49 20.30 -51.31
C GLN A 27 5.01 20.11 -50.98
N THR A 28 4.20 20.55 -51.94
CA THR A 28 2.74 20.54 -52.07
C THR A 28 2.17 19.13 -52.29
N PRO A 29 0.85 18.92 -52.10
CA PRO A 29 0.24 17.60 -52.01
C PRO A 29 -0.06 17.00 -53.39
N VAL A 30 0.09 15.67 -53.50
CA VAL A 30 -0.27 14.90 -54.69
C VAL A 30 -1.55 14.10 -54.42
N THR A 31 -2.56 14.35 -55.23
CA THR A 31 -3.81 13.58 -55.38
C THR A 31 -3.69 12.59 -56.55
N VAL A 32 -4.00 11.30 -56.35
CA VAL A 32 -4.49 10.37 -57.40
C VAL A 32 -5.24 9.18 -56.72
N PRO A 33 -6.01 8.31 -57.42
CA PRO A 33 -7.48 8.26 -57.40
C PRO A 33 -8.07 6.92 -56.91
N GLU A 34 -9.39 6.88 -56.74
CA GLU A 34 -10.19 5.69 -56.38
C GLU A 34 -10.30 4.66 -57.53
N THR A 35 -10.29 3.36 -57.19
CA THR A 35 -11.28 2.33 -57.62
C THR A 35 -11.01 0.98 -56.90
N PRO A 36 -11.99 0.06 -56.80
CA PRO A 36 -12.38 -0.58 -55.54
C PRO A 36 -12.02 -2.07 -55.48
N VAL A 37 -11.85 -2.60 -54.27
CA VAL A 37 -11.99 -4.05 -54.02
C VAL A 37 -12.63 -4.27 -52.65
N ASP A 38 -13.73 -5.02 -52.69
CA ASP A 38 -14.58 -5.46 -51.59
C ASP A 38 -13.87 -6.17 -50.44
N GLY A 39 -14.42 -6.00 -49.23
CA GLY A 39 -14.31 -7.01 -48.17
C GLY A 39 -13.82 -6.54 -46.81
N ALA A 40 -14.54 -5.61 -46.15
CA ALA A 40 -14.46 -5.45 -44.70
C ALA A 40 -15.81 -4.96 -44.14
N PRO A 41 -16.33 -5.52 -43.03
CA PRO A 41 -17.59 -5.08 -42.45
C PRO A 41 -17.43 -3.65 -41.90
N SER A 42 -18.27 -2.74 -42.40
CA SER A 42 -18.42 -1.39 -41.86
C SER A 42 -18.96 -1.47 -40.43
N ILE A 43 -18.13 -1.14 -39.44
CA ILE A 43 -18.60 -0.79 -38.10
C ILE A 43 -18.94 0.70 -38.16
N ALA A 44 -20.23 1.00 -38.24
CA ALA A 44 -20.76 2.35 -38.07
C ALA A 44 -20.27 2.94 -36.72
N PRO A 45 -20.07 4.27 -36.63
CA PRO A 45 -19.70 4.90 -35.36
C PRO A 45 -20.83 4.66 -34.36
N VAL A 46 -20.55 3.88 -33.32
CA VAL A 46 -21.48 3.67 -32.21
C VAL A 46 -21.57 4.99 -31.46
N GLU A 47 -22.65 5.74 -31.70
CA GLU A 47 -23.10 6.78 -30.77
C GLU A 47 -23.16 6.17 -29.37
N ARG A 48 -22.35 6.69 -28.46
CA ARG A 48 -22.35 6.29 -27.05
C ARG A 48 -23.64 6.77 -26.40
N ARG A 49 -24.71 6.00 -26.59
CA ARG A 49 -25.93 6.13 -25.80
C ARG A 49 -25.64 5.59 -24.41
N ALA A 50 -25.43 6.49 -23.46
CA ALA A 50 -25.36 6.14 -22.04
C ALA A 50 -26.66 5.41 -21.68
N VAL A 51 -26.55 4.12 -21.38
CA VAL A 51 -27.66 3.33 -20.84
C VAL A 51 -27.88 3.82 -19.40
N PRO A 52 -29.08 4.30 -19.03
CA PRO A 52 -29.38 4.63 -17.64
C PRO A 52 -29.32 3.33 -16.84
N ARG A 53 -28.43 3.25 -15.84
CA ARG A 53 -28.44 2.15 -14.88
C ARG A 53 -29.68 2.31 -13.99
N GLU A 54 -30.59 1.34 -14.04
CA GLU A 54 -31.77 1.27 -13.18
C GLU A 54 -31.36 1.35 -11.68
N GLY A 55 -31.95 2.30 -10.96
CA GLY A 55 -31.45 2.85 -9.70
C GLY A 55 -31.87 2.13 -8.41
N THR A 56 -32.52 0.98 -8.46
CA THR A 56 -33.14 0.38 -7.27
C THR A 56 -32.25 -0.61 -6.50
N SER A 57 -31.27 -1.27 -7.13
CA SER A 57 -30.38 -2.22 -6.43
C SER A 57 -29.12 -1.56 -5.85
N ALA A 58 -28.58 -0.54 -6.52
CA ALA A 58 -27.38 0.17 -6.08
C ALA A 58 -27.63 1.04 -4.83
N GLN A 59 -28.82 1.64 -4.72
CA GLN A 59 -29.18 2.46 -3.56
C GLN A 59 -29.26 1.62 -2.27
N ALA A 60 -29.85 0.43 -2.32
CA ALA A 60 -29.90 -0.48 -1.18
C ALA A 60 -28.51 -0.95 -0.71
N VAL A 61 -27.57 -1.18 -1.64
CA VAL A 61 -26.18 -1.52 -1.31
C VAL A 61 -25.44 -0.33 -0.69
N VAL A 62 -25.70 0.88 -1.18
CA VAL A 62 -25.12 2.12 -0.61
C VAL A 62 -25.69 2.40 0.78
N GLU A 63 -26.99 2.20 0.99
CA GLU A 63 -27.66 2.32 2.30
C GLU A 63 -27.04 1.34 3.33
N ALA A 64 -26.79 0.09 2.92
CA ALA A 64 -26.19 -0.93 3.75
C ALA A 64 -24.71 -0.66 4.12
N LEU A 65 -24.03 0.21 3.38
CA LEU A 65 -22.64 0.59 3.62
C LEU A 65 -22.50 1.87 4.46
N ARG A 66 -23.59 2.61 4.69
CA ARG A 66 -23.58 3.84 5.50
C ARG A 66 -23.58 3.48 6.99
N THR A 67 -22.81 4.23 7.77
CA THR A 67 -22.85 4.15 9.24
C THR A 67 -23.37 5.43 9.86
N ASP A 68 -24.14 5.29 10.95
CA ASP A 68 -24.58 6.38 11.82
C ASP A 68 -23.41 6.82 12.73
N GLY A 69 -22.39 7.43 12.13
CA GLY A 69 -21.26 8.01 12.85
C GLY A 69 -21.57 9.43 13.37
N PRO A 70 -20.97 9.86 14.51
CA PRO A 70 -21.25 11.15 15.13
C PRO A 70 -20.53 12.29 14.40
N ALA A 71 -20.99 12.67 13.21
CA ALA A 71 -20.40 13.77 12.44
C ALA A 71 -21.39 14.56 11.59
N VAL A 72 -22.68 14.54 11.92
CA VAL A 72 -23.62 15.48 11.30
C VAL A 72 -23.58 16.77 12.13
N LEU A 73 -22.85 17.78 11.65
CA LEU A 73 -23.18 19.15 12.02
C LEU A 73 -24.66 19.34 11.71
N SER A 74 -25.42 19.95 12.62
CA SER A 74 -26.81 20.28 12.31
C SER A 74 -26.87 21.09 11.00
N PRO A 75 -27.96 21.02 10.22
CA PRO A 75 -28.06 21.76 8.95
C PRO A 75 -27.74 23.26 9.11
N ALA A 76 -28.09 23.83 10.26
CA ALA A 76 -27.76 25.21 10.61
C ALA A 76 -26.24 25.43 10.80
N LEU A 77 -25.53 24.53 11.49
CA LEU A 77 -24.08 24.61 11.67
C LEU A 77 -23.33 24.34 10.36
N ALA A 78 -23.83 23.46 9.51
CA ALA A 78 -23.26 23.22 8.18
C ALA A 78 -23.39 24.45 7.26
N ALA A 79 -24.54 25.13 7.29
CA ALA A 79 -24.72 26.40 6.57
C ALA A 79 -23.81 27.50 7.12
N ALA A 80 -23.74 27.66 8.45
CA ALA A 80 -22.84 28.63 9.09
C ALA A 80 -21.38 28.38 8.72
N LYS A 81 -20.94 27.11 8.71
CA LYS A 81 -19.60 26.70 8.26
C LYS A 81 -19.31 27.18 6.85
N ALA A 82 -20.18 26.89 5.88
CA ALA A 82 -19.98 27.25 4.49
C ALA A 82 -19.88 28.78 4.31
N GLU A 83 -20.72 29.54 5.01
CA GLU A 83 -20.67 31.00 4.97
C GLU A 83 -19.38 31.57 5.60
N ILE A 84 -18.94 31.04 6.74
CA ILE A 84 -17.70 31.46 7.41
C ILE A 84 -16.49 31.11 6.54
N HIS A 85 -16.46 29.92 5.95
CA HIS A 85 -15.39 29.48 5.05
C HIS A 85 -15.30 30.38 3.81
N ALA A 86 -16.44 30.68 3.17
CA ALA A 86 -16.51 31.60 2.04
C ALA A 86 -16.03 33.02 2.41
N ASP A 87 -16.36 33.51 3.60
CA ASP A 87 -15.92 34.83 4.07
C ASP A 87 -14.41 34.87 4.33
N LEU A 88 -13.87 33.81 4.94
CA LEU A 88 -12.44 33.63 5.16
C LEU A 88 -11.67 33.65 3.83
N LEU A 89 -12.09 32.85 2.84
CA LEU A 89 -11.45 32.82 1.53
C LEU A 89 -11.58 34.15 0.79
N ARG A 90 -12.70 34.85 0.90
CA ARG A 90 -12.93 36.12 0.20
C ARG A 90 -12.13 37.28 0.81
N ARG A 91 -12.10 37.40 2.14
CA ARG A 91 -11.50 38.56 2.84
C ARG A 91 -10.07 38.33 3.29
N HIS A 92 -9.68 37.08 3.53
CA HIS A 92 -8.43 36.77 4.21
C HIS A 92 -7.53 35.80 3.44
N ALA A 93 -7.85 35.38 2.20
CA ALA A 93 -7.02 34.45 1.43
C ALA A 93 -5.53 34.85 1.35
N ALA A 94 -5.22 36.14 1.16
CA ALA A 94 -3.85 36.64 1.09
C ALA A 94 -3.13 36.68 2.46
N ALA A 95 -3.88 36.61 3.56
CA ALA A 95 -3.37 36.66 4.93
C ALA A 95 -3.30 35.28 5.60
N ILE A 96 -3.73 34.21 4.93
CA ILE A 96 -3.62 32.83 5.43
C ILE A 96 -2.17 32.38 5.30
N ASP A 97 -1.39 32.63 6.35
CA ASP A 97 -0.09 32.01 6.54
C ASP A 97 -0.28 30.68 7.28
N ILE A 98 -0.19 29.56 6.54
CA ILE A 98 -0.31 28.20 7.08
C ILE A 98 0.70 27.87 8.18
N THR A 99 1.79 28.65 8.31
CA THR A 99 2.77 28.49 9.39
C THR A 99 2.30 29.12 10.70
N ASN A 100 1.40 30.12 10.63
CA ASN A 100 0.84 30.81 11.80
C ASN A 100 -0.47 30.16 12.29
N ARG A 101 -0.37 28.91 12.77
CA ARG A 101 -1.53 28.14 13.28
C ARG A 101 -2.30 28.89 14.38
N ALA A 102 -1.60 29.53 15.32
CA ALA A 102 -2.23 30.26 16.42
C ALA A 102 -3.03 31.48 15.92
N GLY A 103 -2.48 32.22 14.95
CA GLY A 103 -3.15 33.35 14.32
C GLY A 103 -4.42 32.94 13.56
N ILE A 104 -4.35 31.86 12.78
CA ILE A 104 -5.52 31.35 12.04
C ILE A 104 -6.60 30.86 13.00
N ARG A 105 -6.26 30.15 14.07
CA ARG A 105 -7.25 29.72 15.07
C ARG A 105 -7.96 30.91 15.71
N ARG A 106 -7.22 31.97 16.05
CA ARG A 106 -7.81 33.22 16.57
C ARG A 106 -8.72 33.90 15.55
N LEU A 107 -8.32 33.95 14.27
CA LEU A 107 -9.14 34.52 13.19
C LEU A 107 -10.44 33.72 12.99
N LEU A 108 -10.37 32.39 12.99
CA LEU A 108 -11.55 31.54 12.85
C LEU A 108 -12.52 31.71 14.02
N LEU A 109 -12.00 31.82 15.25
CA LEU A 109 -12.82 32.14 16.43
C LEU A 109 -13.54 33.47 16.24
N GLN A 110 -12.80 34.51 15.82
CA GLN A 110 -13.36 35.84 15.57
C GLN A 110 -14.45 35.82 14.49
N LEU A 111 -14.18 35.21 13.33
CA LEU A 111 -15.16 35.11 12.23
C LEU A 111 -16.39 34.30 12.63
N THR A 112 -16.22 33.24 13.42
CA THR A 112 -17.34 32.45 13.95
C THR A 112 -18.20 33.27 14.90
N ASP A 113 -17.58 34.05 15.79
CA ASP A 113 -18.30 34.92 16.72
C ASP A 113 -19.00 36.07 16.00
N ASP A 114 -18.34 36.70 15.03
CA ASP A 114 -18.92 37.77 14.21
C ASP A 114 -20.09 37.26 13.37
N HIS A 115 -19.97 36.05 12.79
CA HIS A 115 -21.06 35.40 12.06
C HIS A 115 -22.28 35.17 12.94
N PHE A 116 -22.12 34.53 14.11
CA PHE A 116 -23.26 34.28 15.01
C PHE A 116 -23.80 35.53 15.67
N ARG A 117 -23.01 36.61 15.77
CA ARG A 117 -23.49 37.93 16.22
C ARG A 117 -24.35 38.59 15.14
N ALA A 118 -23.95 38.50 13.88
CA ALA A 118 -24.68 39.08 12.75
C ALA A 118 -25.91 38.24 12.36
N LYS A 119 -25.82 36.92 12.47
CA LYS A 119 -26.88 35.95 12.18
C LYS A 119 -27.07 35.01 13.38
N PRO A 120 -27.88 35.42 14.38
CA PRO A 120 -28.18 34.56 15.51
C PRO A 120 -28.82 33.26 15.02
N PRO A 121 -28.33 32.08 15.46
CA PRO A 121 -28.88 30.82 15.01
C PRO A 121 -30.30 30.64 15.57
N ALA A 122 -31.21 30.08 14.75
CA ALA A 122 -32.59 29.81 15.16
C ALA A 122 -32.69 28.73 16.25
N ALA A 123 -31.68 27.88 16.37
CA ALA A 123 -31.54 26.86 17.41
C ALA A 123 -30.41 27.23 18.39
N LEU A 124 -30.47 26.71 19.62
CA LEU A 124 -29.44 26.93 20.63
C LEU A 124 -28.11 26.30 20.17
N VAL A 125 -27.12 27.15 19.89
CA VAL A 125 -25.74 26.73 19.60
C VAL A 125 -24.94 26.78 20.88
N THR A 126 -24.48 25.63 21.34
CA THR A 126 -23.68 25.52 22.58
C THR A 126 -22.24 25.99 22.36
N ALA A 127 -21.49 26.22 23.44
CA ALA A 127 -20.06 26.50 23.35
C ALA A 127 -19.29 25.33 22.69
N ALA A 128 -19.71 24.09 22.96
CA ALA A 128 -19.12 22.90 22.34
C ALA A 128 -19.36 22.84 20.83
N ASP A 129 -20.54 23.27 20.36
CA ASP A 129 -20.84 23.35 18.91
C ASP A 129 -19.95 24.37 18.20
N ARG A 130 -19.70 25.53 18.84
CA ARG A 130 -18.79 26.56 18.32
C ARG A 130 -17.37 26.05 18.24
N GLU A 131 -16.88 25.42 19.31
CA GLU A 131 -15.53 24.86 19.34
C GLU A 131 -15.37 23.78 18.26
N ARG A 132 -16.35 22.90 18.11
CA ARG A 132 -16.38 21.88 17.04
C ARG A 132 -16.36 22.51 15.64
N LEU A 133 -17.15 23.56 15.42
CA LEU A 133 -17.19 24.29 14.13
C LEU A 133 -15.83 24.92 13.81
N VAL A 134 -15.19 25.55 14.79
CA VAL A 134 -13.86 26.14 14.63
C VAL A 134 -12.80 25.09 14.31
N GLU A 135 -12.82 23.94 15.00
CA GLU A 135 -11.89 22.84 14.70
C GLU A 135 -12.10 22.29 13.28
N ILE A 136 -13.35 22.15 12.81
CA ILE A 136 -13.65 21.73 11.42
C ILE A 136 -13.13 22.75 10.41
N LEU A 137 -13.39 24.04 10.61
CA LEU A 137 -12.88 25.11 9.74
C LEU A 137 -11.35 25.16 9.75
N PHE A 138 -10.74 24.94 10.91
CA PHE A 138 -9.30 24.91 11.06
C PHE A 138 -8.67 23.74 10.29
N ASP A 139 -9.28 22.56 10.37
CA ASP A 139 -8.90 21.37 9.62
C ASP A 139 -9.04 21.57 8.10
N GLU A 140 -10.01 22.34 7.61
CA GLU A 140 -10.14 22.68 6.18
C GLU A 140 -9.11 23.71 5.70
N VAL A 141 -8.81 24.70 6.53
CA VAL A 141 -7.91 25.80 6.16
C VAL A 141 -6.45 25.34 6.22
N ILE A 142 -6.06 24.61 7.27
CA ILE A 142 -4.66 24.22 7.53
C ILE A 142 -4.43 22.72 7.33
N GLY A 143 -5.41 21.87 7.66
CA GLY A 143 -5.29 20.42 7.60
C GLY A 143 -5.64 19.83 6.24
N LEU A 144 -6.11 18.58 6.29
CA LEU A 144 -6.60 17.80 5.16
C LEU A 144 -8.14 17.77 5.09
N GLY A 145 -8.80 18.74 5.73
CA GLY A 145 -10.25 18.90 5.74
C GLY A 145 -10.98 17.66 6.30
N PRO A 146 -12.01 17.13 5.60
CA PRO A 146 -12.77 15.97 6.06
C PRO A 146 -11.93 14.71 6.37
N LEU A 147 -10.71 14.62 5.85
CA LEU A 147 -9.84 13.44 6.03
C LEU A 147 -9.15 13.41 7.40
N GLU A 148 -9.07 14.55 8.11
CA GLU A 148 -8.37 14.66 9.40
C GLU A 148 -8.94 13.72 10.47
N ALA A 149 -10.27 13.66 10.60
CA ALA A 149 -10.91 12.79 11.59
C ALA A 149 -10.64 11.29 11.31
N PRO A 150 -10.86 10.77 10.08
CA PRO A 150 -10.48 9.41 9.74
C PRO A 150 -8.97 9.11 9.89
N LEU A 151 -8.10 10.08 9.62
CA LEU A 151 -6.66 9.92 9.79
C LEU A 151 -6.27 9.72 11.26
N ARG A 152 -6.94 10.39 12.20
CA ARG A 152 -6.68 10.25 13.64
C ARG A 152 -7.23 8.95 14.23
N ASP A 153 -8.27 8.38 13.63
CA ASP A 153 -8.98 7.20 14.15
C ASP A 153 -8.13 5.91 14.01
N PRO A 154 -7.65 5.29 15.11
CA PRO A 154 -6.77 4.13 15.02
C PRO A 154 -7.43 2.87 14.43
N ASP A 155 -8.76 2.79 14.41
CA ASP A 155 -9.49 1.64 13.84
C ASP A 155 -9.58 1.68 12.30
N ILE A 156 -9.28 2.84 11.70
CA ILE A 156 -9.27 3.03 10.24
C ILE A 156 -7.88 2.76 9.68
N THR A 157 -7.80 1.91 8.65
CA THR A 157 -6.56 1.52 7.97
C THR A 157 -6.40 2.14 6.58
N GLU A 158 -7.51 2.48 5.92
CA GLU A 158 -7.51 3.02 4.56
C GLU A 158 -8.64 4.05 4.40
N ILE A 159 -8.40 5.10 3.61
CA ILE A 159 -9.37 6.14 3.28
C ILE A 159 -9.38 6.27 1.75
N MET A 160 -10.55 6.18 1.13
CA MET A 160 -10.71 6.22 -0.33
C MET A 160 -11.69 7.33 -0.68
N VAL A 161 -11.21 8.37 -1.33
CA VAL A 161 -12.03 9.47 -1.87
C VAL A 161 -12.23 9.19 -3.35
N ASN A 162 -13.42 8.72 -3.71
CA ASN A 162 -13.74 8.46 -5.11
C ASN A 162 -14.13 9.75 -5.84
N ARG A 163 -14.79 10.66 -5.11
CA ARG A 163 -15.29 11.98 -5.54
C ARG A 163 -15.41 12.89 -4.31
N PRO A 164 -15.55 14.22 -4.46
CA PRO A 164 -15.73 15.14 -3.34
C PRO A 164 -16.81 14.69 -2.35
N GLU A 165 -17.94 14.20 -2.85
CA GLU A 165 -19.11 13.77 -2.08
C GLU A 165 -19.08 12.29 -1.63
N GLN A 166 -18.04 11.53 -1.99
CA GLN A 166 -18.00 10.08 -1.77
C GLN A 166 -16.67 9.63 -1.16
N ILE A 167 -16.68 9.46 0.16
CA ILE A 167 -15.52 9.03 0.96
C ILE A 167 -15.82 7.70 1.65
N PHE A 168 -15.06 6.67 1.32
CA PHE A 168 -15.06 5.37 1.99
C PHE A 168 -13.89 5.25 2.96
N VAL A 169 -14.05 4.41 3.98
CA VAL A 169 -12.97 4.01 4.88
C VAL A 169 -12.94 2.50 5.05
N GLU A 170 -11.75 1.95 5.28
CA GLU A 170 -11.62 0.60 5.79
C GLU A 170 -11.47 0.66 7.31
N ARG A 171 -12.48 0.16 8.04
CA ARG A 171 -12.46 0.03 9.50
C ARG A 171 -12.47 -1.43 9.89
N ARG A 172 -11.47 -1.85 10.68
CA ARG A 172 -11.35 -3.25 11.17
C ARG A 172 -11.55 -4.30 10.06
N GLY A 173 -11.03 -4.04 8.86
CA GLY A 173 -11.12 -4.95 7.72
C GLY A 173 -12.50 -5.00 7.05
N ARG A 174 -13.34 -3.98 7.21
CA ARG A 174 -14.59 -3.81 6.44
C ARG A 174 -14.59 -2.44 5.77
N ILE A 175 -15.02 -2.38 4.51
CA ILE A 175 -15.18 -1.13 3.77
C ILE A 175 -16.55 -0.56 4.07
N GLU A 176 -16.60 0.71 4.45
CA GLU A 176 -17.81 1.44 4.82
C GLU A 176 -17.83 2.83 4.17
N LEU A 177 -19.01 3.28 3.75
CA LEU A 177 -19.24 4.62 3.22
C LEU A 177 -19.44 5.58 4.39
N THR A 178 -18.64 6.63 4.44
CA THR A 178 -18.77 7.65 5.49
C THR A 178 -19.86 8.67 5.17
N ASN A 179 -20.25 9.45 6.17
CA ASN A 179 -21.06 10.66 6.03
C ASN A 179 -20.22 11.93 5.77
N LEU A 180 -18.93 11.78 5.48
CA LEU A 180 -17.99 12.87 5.22
C LEU A 180 -17.97 13.21 3.72
N ALA A 181 -17.84 14.49 3.41
CA ALA A 181 -17.72 15.00 2.06
C ALA A 181 -16.86 16.27 2.04
N PHE A 182 -16.16 16.49 0.94
CA PHE A 182 -15.62 17.78 0.57
C PHE A 182 -16.74 18.70 0.08
N GLU A 183 -16.56 20.00 0.25
CA GLU A 183 -17.49 21.02 -0.24
C GLU A 183 -17.66 20.96 -1.77
N ASP A 184 -16.54 20.86 -2.48
CA ASP A 184 -16.49 20.80 -3.93
C ASP A 184 -15.18 20.16 -4.43
N GLU A 185 -15.08 20.00 -5.74
CA GLU A 185 -13.88 19.52 -6.43
C GLU A 185 -12.65 20.43 -6.20
N ALA A 186 -12.86 21.74 -6.13
CA ALA A 186 -11.79 22.71 -5.88
C ALA A 186 -11.17 22.52 -4.49
N SER A 187 -11.97 22.18 -3.48
CA SER A 187 -11.51 21.89 -2.13
C SER A 187 -10.70 20.62 -2.06
N LEU A 188 -11.16 19.55 -2.71
CA LEU A 188 -10.38 18.31 -2.84
C LEU A 188 -9.06 18.58 -3.57
N ARG A 189 -9.07 19.40 -4.63
CA ARG A 189 -7.85 19.78 -5.36
C ARG A 189 -6.85 20.54 -4.48
N ARG A 190 -7.30 21.51 -3.68
CA ARG A 190 -6.43 22.22 -2.71
C ARG A 190 -5.77 21.29 -1.70
N VAL A 191 -6.49 20.25 -1.26
CA VAL A 191 -5.96 19.23 -0.34
C VAL A 191 -4.93 18.35 -1.04
N ILE A 192 -5.20 17.92 -2.28
CA ILE A 192 -4.24 17.19 -3.12
C ILE A 192 -2.95 18.00 -3.31
N ASP A 193 -3.05 19.27 -3.71
CA ASP A 193 -1.88 20.13 -3.96
C ASP A 193 -1.02 20.29 -2.69
N ARG A 194 -1.65 20.34 -1.52
CA ARG A 194 -0.97 20.39 -0.22
C ARG A 194 -0.23 19.11 0.14
N ILE A 195 -0.84 17.96 -0.14
CA ILE A 195 -0.21 16.65 0.06
C ILE A 195 1.02 16.52 -0.83
N VAL A 196 0.86 16.82 -2.11
CA VAL A 196 1.90 16.62 -3.14
C VAL A 196 3.04 17.64 -3.01
N SER A 197 2.74 18.89 -2.63
CA SER A 197 3.77 19.93 -2.43
C SER A 197 4.73 19.63 -1.28
N THR A 198 4.30 18.88 -0.27
CA THR A 198 5.14 18.51 0.88
C THR A 198 6.36 17.67 0.47
N ILE A 199 6.26 16.92 -0.64
CA ILE A 199 7.34 16.06 -1.16
C ILE A 199 8.00 16.63 -2.43
N GLY A 200 7.75 17.91 -2.75
CA GLY A 200 8.34 18.58 -3.90
C GLY A 200 7.87 18.04 -5.25
N ARG A 201 6.69 17.41 -5.30
CA ARG A 201 6.09 16.94 -6.55
C ARG A 201 5.03 17.92 -7.06
N ARG A 202 4.54 17.68 -8.28
CA ARG A 202 3.39 18.37 -8.87
C ARG A 202 2.43 17.34 -9.45
N VAL A 203 1.15 17.70 -9.46
CA VAL A 203 0.07 16.95 -10.10
C VAL A 203 -0.73 17.93 -10.93
N ASP A 204 -0.63 17.80 -12.25
CA ASP A 204 -1.29 18.65 -13.23
C ASP A 204 -1.75 17.82 -14.44
N GLU A 205 -2.31 18.47 -15.45
CA GLU A 205 -2.87 17.76 -16.61
C GLU A 205 -1.82 17.00 -17.43
N SER A 206 -0.54 17.36 -17.32
CA SER A 206 0.57 16.66 -17.98
C SER A 206 1.03 15.44 -17.18
N GLU A 207 0.98 15.52 -15.85
CA GLU A 207 1.26 14.42 -14.92
C GLU A 207 0.07 14.19 -13.97
N PRO A 208 -1.03 13.58 -14.44
CA PRO A 208 -2.29 13.51 -13.70
C PRO A 208 -2.31 12.45 -12.59
N MET A 209 -1.21 11.74 -12.35
CA MET A 209 -1.09 10.67 -11.37
C MET A 209 0.14 10.89 -10.51
N CYS A 210 0.01 10.70 -9.19
CA CYS A 210 1.15 10.83 -8.29
C CYS A 210 0.97 9.97 -7.04
N ASP A 211 2.08 9.36 -6.62
CA ASP A 211 2.23 8.79 -5.29
C ASP A 211 2.93 9.79 -4.37
N ALA A 212 2.40 9.94 -3.16
CA ALA A 212 2.86 10.87 -2.16
C ALA A 212 2.88 10.27 -0.75
N ARG A 213 3.42 11.04 0.20
CA ARG A 213 3.44 10.69 1.62
C ARG A 213 2.97 11.84 2.49
N LEU A 214 2.17 11.49 3.49
CA LEU A 214 1.82 12.39 4.58
C LEU A 214 2.95 12.44 5.62
N LYS A 215 2.88 13.44 6.49
CA LYS A 215 3.88 13.65 7.57
C LYS A 215 3.94 12.50 8.58
N ASP A 216 2.85 11.75 8.75
CA ASP A 216 2.79 10.58 9.62
C ASP A 216 3.34 9.30 8.96
N GLY A 217 3.79 9.38 7.70
CA GLY A 217 4.28 8.26 6.91
C GLY A 217 3.21 7.56 6.06
N SER A 218 1.93 7.97 6.17
CA SER A 218 0.83 7.38 5.40
C SER A 218 1.06 7.62 3.91
N ARG A 219 0.75 6.61 3.09
CA ARG A 219 0.92 6.67 1.64
C ARG A 219 -0.34 7.22 1.00
N VAL A 220 -0.18 8.07 0.01
CA VAL A 220 -1.29 8.67 -0.75
C VAL A 220 -1.09 8.40 -2.23
N ASN A 221 -2.07 7.78 -2.87
CA ASN A 221 -2.16 7.76 -4.32
C ASN A 221 -3.18 8.81 -4.77
N VAL A 222 -2.85 9.59 -5.79
CA VAL A 222 -3.70 10.65 -6.33
C VAL A 222 -3.85 10.45 -7.84
N VAL A 223 -5.07 10.64 -8.34
CA VAL A 223 -5.37 10.73 -9.77
C VAL A 223 -6.31 11.92 -10.01
N ILE A 224 -5.99 12.74 -11.01
CA ILE A 224 -6.81 13.91 -11.40
C ILE A 224 -7.29 13.81 -12.86
N PRO A 225 -8.26 14.65 -13.28
CA PRO A 225 -8.59 14.78 -14.70
C PRO A 225 -7.36 15.13 -15.56
N PRO A 226 -7.28 14.67 -16.82
CA PRO A 226 -8.32 13.95 -17.56
C PRO A 226 -8.40 12.43 -17.31
N VAL A 227 -7.48 11.85 -16.52
CA VAL A 227 -7.46 10.40 -16.25
C VAL A 227 -8.60 9.99 -15.32
N ALA A 228 -8.85 10.77 -14.27
CA ALA A 228 -10.01 10.60 -13.42
C ALA A 228 -11.22 11.35 -14.01
N ILE A 229 -12.04 10.63 -14.80
CA ILE A 229 -13.15 11.20 -15.59
C ILE A 229 -14.29 11.82 -14.76
N TYR A 230 -14.36 11.53 -13.45
CA TYR A 230 -15.41 12.01 -12.55
C TYR A 230 -14.89 13.00 -11.50
N GLY A 231 -13.81 13.71 -11.84
CA GLY A 231 -13.10 14.60 -10.92
C GLY A 231 -11.95 13.87 -10.20
N PRO A 232 -11.17 14.59 -9.39
CA PRO A 232 -10.02 14.06 -8.69
C PRO A 232 -10.41 13.00 -7.66
N CYS A 233 -9.58 11.99 -7.53
CA CYS A 233 -9.71 10.95 -6.52
C CYS A 233 -8.37 10.69 -5.82
N LEU A 234 -8.43 10.18 -4.59
CA LEU A 234 -7.24 9.78 -3.86
C LEU A 234 -7.51 8.61 -2.92
N THR A 235 -6.47 7.83 -2.65
CA THR A 235 -6.49 6.74 -1.68
C THR A 235 -5.35 6.96 -0.69
N ILE A 236 -5.68 6.99 0.60
CA ILE A 236 -4.71 7.05 1.69
C ILE A 236 -4.65 5.70 2.37
N ARG A 237 -3.49 5.05 2.31
CA ARG A 237 -3.19 3.88 3.14
C ARG A 237 -2.41 4.34 4.36
N LYS A 238 -3.04 4.24 5.54
CA LYS A 238 -2.48 4.78 6.77
C LYS A 238 -1.24 4.02 7.19
N PHE A 239 -0.26 4.76 7.72
CA PHE A 239 0.89 4.16 8.35
C PHE A 239 0.47 3.57 9.70
N GLY A 240 0.54 2.24 9.83
CA GLY A 240 0.16 1.56 11.06
C GLY A 240 1.02 2.01 12.23
N ARG A 241 0.40 2.52 13.32
CA ARG A 241 1.12 2.92 14.54
C ARG A 241 1.52 1.74 15.43
N GLU A 242 0.83 0.61 15.32
CA GLU A 242 1.06 -0.56 16.16
C GLU A 242 1.66 -1.72 15.35
N VAL A 243 2.84 -2.18 15.74
CA VAL A 243 3.44 -3.40 15.18
C VAL A 243 2.65 -4.60 15.74
N LEU A 244 2.01 -5.36 14.85
CA LEU A 244 1.31 -6.59 15.23
C LEU A 244 2.31 -7.56 15.88
N THR A 245 1.94 -8.17 17.01
CA THR A 245 2.80 -9.12 17.71
C THR A 245 2.35 -10.56 17.44
N PRO A 246 3.24 -11.57 17.58
CA PRO A 246 2.86 -12.98 17.46
C PRO A 246 1.67 -13.34 18.35
N GLU A 247 1.65 -12.87 19.59
CA GLU A 247 0.60 -13.17 20.57
C GLU A 247 -0.74 -12.59 20.12
N LYS A 248 -0.74 -11.39 19.52
CA LYS A 248 -1.94 -10.78 18.93
C LYS A 248 -2.44 -11.54 17.71
N ILE A 249 -1.56 -12.11 16.88
CA ILE A 249 -1.96 -12.97 15.75
C ILE A 249 -2.68 -14.22 16.27
N VAL A 250 -2.15 -14.87 17.31
CA VAL A 250 -2.80 -16.04 17.92
C VAL A 250 -4.12 -15.66 18.57
N ALA A 251 -4.15 -14.61 19.38
CA ALA A 251 -5.34 -14.14 20.08
C ALA A 251 -6.48 -13.73 19.14
N THR A 252 -6.16 -13.24 17.94
CA THR A 252 -7.15 -12.88 16.92
C THR A 252 -7.52 -14.05 15.99
N GLY A 253 -6.94 -15.24 16.21
CA GLY A 253 -7.17 -16.43 15.39
C GLY A 253 -6.59 -16.32 13.97
N GLY A 254 -5.57 -15.47 13.77
CA GLY A 254 -4.84 -15.31 12.51
C GLY A 254 -3.81 -16.42 12.27
N SER A 255 -3.38 -17.11 13.32
CA SER A 255 -2.49 -18.27 13.29
C SER A 255 -2.65 -19.11 14.57
N SER A 256 -2.06 -20.30 14.61
CA SER A 256 -1.87 -21.07 15.84
C SER A 256 -0.48 -20.85 16.43
N GLU A 257 -0.31 -21.16 17.72
CA GLU A 257 1.01 -21.12 18.38
C GLU A 257 2.02 -22.02 17.67
N ALA A 258 1.63 -23.25 17.32
CA ALA A 258 2.48 -24.20 16.60
C ALA A 258 3.01 -23.65 15.26
N ILE A 259 2.17 -22.93 14.49
CA ILE A 259 2.61 -22.31 13.24
C ILE A 259 3.63 -21.20 13.52
N LEU A 260 3.38 -20.34 14.49
CA LEU A 260 4.31 -19.24 14.80
C LEU A 260 5.61 -19.74 15.43
N GLU A 261 5.58 -20.78 16.24
CA GLU A 261 6.77 -21.44 16.81
C GLU A 261 7.63 -22.06 15.69
N TYR A 262 6.99 -22.74 14.73
CA TYR A 262 7.67 -23.27 13.56
C TYR A 262 8.32 -22.16 12.70
N LEU A 263 7.60 -21.05 12.47
CA LEU A 263 8.12 -19.93 11.70
C LEU A 263 9.21 -19.14 12.44
N ASP A 264 9.13 -19.03 13.77
CA ASP A 264 10.19 -18.44 14.61
C ASP A 264 11.49 -19.25 14.47
N ALA A 265 11.41 -20.57 14.57
CA ALA A 265 12.57 -21.43 14.32
C ALA A 265 13.12 -21.26 12.90
N ALA A 266 12.25 -21.29 11.88
CA ALA A 266 12.65 -21.07 10.49
C ALA A 266 13.43 -19.76 10.31
N VAL A 267 12.95 -18.67 10.91
CA VAL A 267 13.65 -17.38 10.86
C VAL A 267 14.98 -17.46 11.60
N LYS A 268 15.02 -17.96 12.84
CA LYS A 268 16.25 -18.04 13.66
C LYS A 268 17.32 -18.93 13.05
N THR A 269 16.93 -20.02 12.40
CA THR A 269 17.84 -20.94 11.71
C THR A 269 18.06 -20.58 10.24
N ARG A 270 17.76 -19.35 9.84
CA ARG A 270 18.05 -18.76 8.52
C ARG A 270 17.46 -19.51 7.32
N LEU A 271 16.26 -20.07 7.46
CA LEU A 271 15.51 -20.52 6.29
C LEU A 271 14.93 -19.30 5.53
N ASN A 272 15.02 -19.34 4.21
CA ASN A 272 14.46 -18.32 3.34
C ASN A 272 12.94 -18.49 3.21
N ILE A 273 12.18 -17.41 3.46
CA ILE A 273 10.71 -17.44 3.55
C ILE A 273 10.09 -16.48 2.54
N ILE A 274 9.14 -16.97 1.75
CA ILE A 274 8.26 -16.16 0.91
C ILE A 274 6.87 -16.10 1.53
N VAL A 275 6.38 -14.90 1.82
CA VAL A 275 5.00 -14.67 2.25
C VAL A 275 4.13 -14.31 1.04
N SER A 276 3.17 -15.15 0.71
CA SER A 276 2.27 -14.97 -0.43
C SER A 276 0.83 -14.66 -0.03
N GLY A 277 0.05 -14.10 -0.96
CA GLY A 277 -1.34 -13.70 -0.72
C GLY A 277 -1.87 -12.56 -1.59
N GLY A 278 -3.19 -12.39 -1.57
CA GLY A 278 -3.90 -11.32 -2.27
C GLY A 278 -3.64 -9.91 -1.72
N THR A 279 -4.30 -8.90 -2.31
CA THR A 279 -4.27 -7.52 -1.79
C THR A 279 -5.00 -7.47 -0.45
N GLY A 280 -4.41 -6.80 0.54
CA GLY A 280 -5.00 -6.66 1.87
C GLY A 280 -5.04 -7.95 2.70
N SER A 281 -4.37 -9.04 2.28
CA SER A 281 -4.30 -10.31 3.03
C SER A 281 -3.40 -10.25 4.27
N GLY A 282 -2.57 -9.21 4.41
CA GLY A 282 -1.66 -9.03 5.53
C GLY A 282 -0.23 -9.51 5.29
N LYS A 283 0.21 -9.74 4.03
CA LYS A 283 1.58 -10.19 3.69
C LYS A 283 2.67 -9.38 4.39
N THR A 284 2.72 -8.06 4.15
CA THR A 284 3.74 -7.18 4.74
C THR A 284 3.64 -7.13 6.25
N THR A 285 2.43 -7.24 6.80
CA THR A 285 2.21 -7.31 8.25
C THR A 285 2.82 -8.58 8.83
N LEU A 286 2.58 -9.75 8.22
CA LEU A 286 3.19 -11.01 8.65
C LEU A 286 4.70 -10.98 8.46
N LEU A 287 5.20 -10.47 7.32
CA LEU A 287 6.63 -10.30 7.09
C LEU A 287 7.29 -9.43 8.18
N ASN A 288 6.60 -8.38 8.64
CA ASN A 288 7.08 -7.54 9.74
C ASN A 288 7.06 -8.23 11.11
N VAL A 289 6.17 -9.21 11.32
CA VAL A 289 6.19 -10.05 12.52
C VAL A 289 7.36 -11.04 12.44
N LEU A 290 7.52 -11.71 11.31
CA LEU A 290 8.61 -12.66 11.09
C LEU A 290 9.98 -11.99 11.17
N SER A 291 10.13 -10.77 10.66
CA SER A 291 11.37 -10.01 10.80
C SER A 291 11.70 -9.68 12.26
N GLY A 292 10.71 -9.65 13.15
CA GLY A 292 10.89 -9.51 14.60
C GLY A 292 11.54 -10.73 15.26
N PHE A 293 11.49 -11.91 14.63
CA PHE A 293 12.16 -13.12 15.11
C PHE A 293 13.66 -13.17 14.77
N ILE A 294 14.13 -12.28 13.88
CA ILE A 294 15.54 -12.22 13.50
C ILE A 294 16.39 -11.88 14.74
N PRO A 295 17.48 -12.63 15.02
CA PRO A 295 18.40 -12.33 16.11
C PRO A 295 18.94 -10.89 16.07
N GLY A 296 19.15 -10.30 17.25
CA GLY A 296 19.51 -8.88 17.38
C GLY A 296 20.93 -8.51 16.95
N ASP A 297 21.79 -9.50 16.75
CA ASP A 297 23.19 -9.37 16.33
C ASP A 297 23.38 -9.38 14.81
N GLU A 298 22.32 -9.64 14.04
CA GLU A 298 22.36 -9.69 12.58
C GLU A 298 22.16 -8.31 11.94
N ARG A 299 22.92 -8.06 10.86
CA ARG A 299 22.79 -6.88 10.01
C ARG A 299 21.77 -7.11 8.91
N ILE A 300 20.73 -6.29 8.89
CA ILE A 300 19.59 -6.48 8.00
C ILE A 300 19.47 -5.27 7.06
N VAL A 301 19.30 -5.53 5.77
CA VAL A 301 18.99 -4.49 4.79
C VAL A 301 17.58 -4.73 4.24
N THR A 302 16.69 -3.75 4.37
CA THR A 302 15.35 -3.80 3.75
C THR A 302 15.37 -3.02 2.44
N CYS A 303 14.73 -3.56 1.40
CA CYS A 303 14.53 -2.93 0.10
C CYS A 303 13.03 -2.88 -0.19
N GLU A 304 12.44 -1.69 -0.19
CA GLU A 304 10.98 -1.52 -0.28
C GLU A 304 10.61 -0.40 -1.26
N ASP A 305 9.47 -0.49 -1.93
CA ASP A 305 9.00 0.63 -2.77
C ASP A 305 8.66 1.84 -1.91
N ALA A 306 8.18 1.55 -0.71
CA ALA A 306 8.06 2.51 0.35
C ALA A 306 8.24 1.80 1.68
N ALA A 307 9.04 2.34 2.60
CA ALA A 307 9.31 1.69 3.88
C ALA A 307 8.04 1.46 4.71
N GLU A 308 7.56 0.21 4.74
CA GLU A 308 6.47 -0.32 5.59
C GLU A 308 7.05 -1.13 6.75
N LEU A 309 8.19 -1.79 6.57
CA LEU A 309 8.81 -2.63 7.59
C LEU A 309 9.36 -1.79 8.76
N ARG A 310 9.21 -2.36 9.96
CA ARG A 310 9.59 -1.77 11.25
C ARG A 310 10.24 -2.85 12.11
N LEU A 311 11.51 -3.09 11.78
CA LEU A 311 12.35 -4.06 12.48
C LEU A 311 12.75 -3.52 13.85
N ARG A 312 12.85 -4.42 14.83
CA ARG A 312 13.23 -4.09 16.22
C ARG A 312 14.73 -4.14 16.45
N GLN A 313 15.46 -4.77 15.55
CA GLN A 313 16.90 -4.95 15.61
C GLN A 313 17.62 -3.59 15.46
N VAL A 314 18.79 -3.48 16.09
CA VAL A 314 19.57 -2.23 16.06
C VAL A 314 20.26 -2.05 14.72
N HIS A 315 20.73 -3.13 14.10
CA HIS A 315 21.60 -3.10 12.93
C HIS A 315 20.81 -3.19 11.61
N VAL A 316 19.87 -2.27 11.43
CA VAL A 316 18.95 -2.24 10.27
C VAL A 316 19.28 -1.06 9.36
N ILE A 317 19.34 -1.31 8.05
CA ILE A 317 19.37 -0.27 7.03
C ILE A 317 18.13 -0.40 6.16
N SER A 318 17.31 0.65 6.13
CA SER A 318 16.11 0.69 5.30
C SER A 318 16.38 1.48 4.01
N LEU A 319 16.21 0.80 2.88
CA LEU A 319 16.35 1.38 1.55
C LEU A 319 14.99 1.45 0.88
N GLU A 320 14.76 2.57 0.21
CA GLU A 320 13.50 2.86 -0.48
C GLU A 320 13.74 3.12 -1.97
N SER A 321 12.85 2.59 -2.81
CA SER A 321 12.90 2.86 -4.24
C SER A 321 12.54 4.32 -4.49
N LYS A 322 13.01 4.84 -5.63
CA LYS A 322 12.77 6.23 -6.01
C LYS A 322 12.29 6.23 -7.46
N PRO A 323 11.07 6.70 -7.76
CA PRO A 323 10.66 6.83 -9.15
C PRO A 323 11.47 7.95 -9.83
N ALA A 324 11.43 7.97 -11.16
CA ALA A 324 12.05 9.04 -11.93
C ALA A 324 11.49 10.42 -11.55
N ASN A 325 12.28 11.47 -11.74
CA ASN A 325 11.79 12.84 -11.72
C ASN A 325 10.96 13.14 -12.99
N VAL A 326 10.39 14.35 -13.05
CA VAL A 326 9.59 14.84 -14.21
C VAL A 326 10.34 14.78 -15.55
N GLU A 327 11.69 14.76 -15.52
CA GLU A 327 12.53 14.62 -16.71
C GLU A 327 12.86 13.16 -17.06
N GLY A 328 12.27 12.19 -16.36
CA GLY A 328 12.54 10.76 -16.55
C GLY A 328 13.88 10.29 -15.99
N LYS A 329 14.57 11.08 -15.16
CA LYS A 329 15.91 10.78 -14.64
C LYS A 329 15.91 10.41 -13.15
N GLY A 330 16.98 9.73 -12.74
CA GLY A 330 17.26 9.48 -11.33
C GLY A 330 16.34 8.47 -10.65
N GLN A 331 15.73 7.58 -11.44
CA GLN A 331 15.00 6.42 -10.94
C GLN A 331 15.97 5.45 -10.25
N ILE A 332 15.54 4.88 -9.13
CA ILE A 332 16.19 3.80 -8.41
C ILE A 332 15.12 2.73 -8.17
N MET A 333 15.24 1.59 -8.83
CA MET A 333 14.31 0.47 -8.68
C MET A 333 14.71 -0.41 -7.49
N ILE A 334 13.79 -1.26 -7.01
CA ILE A 334 14.10 -2.28 -6.00
C ILE A 334 15.28 -3.16 -6.42
N ARG A 335 15.34 -3.49 -7.71
CA ARG A 335 16.45 -4.24 -8.30
C ARG A 335 17.81 -3.59 -8.04
N ASP A 336 17.90 -2.26 -8.18
CA ASP A 336 19.12 -1.50 -7.93
C ASP A 336 19.50 -1.53 -6.44
N LEU A 337 18.50 -1.43 -5.57
CA LEU A 337 18.68 -1.53 -4.12
C LEU A 337 19.24 -2.90 -3.73
N VAL A 338 18.61 -3.99 -4.19
CA VAL A 338 19.05 -5.38 -3.90
C VAL A 338 20.50 -5.58 -4.34
N ARG A 339 20.86 -5.16 -5.55
CA ARG A 339 22.25 -5.24 -6.05
C ARG A 339 23.24 -4.43 -5.22
N ASN A 340 22.84 -3.23 -4.79
CA ASN A 340 23.67 -2.40 -3.95
C ASN A 340 23.84 -3.01 -2.55
N SER A 341 22.78 -3.61 -1.99
CA SER A 341 22.77 -4.27 -0.68
C SER A 341 23.79 -5.38 -0.57
N LEU A 342 24.07 -6.12 -1.64
CA LEU A 342 25.11 -7.15 -1.67
C LEU A 342 26.52 -6.62 -1.33
N ARG A 343 26.76 -5.31 -1.48
CA ARG A 343 28.04 -4.65 -1.14
C ARG A 343 28.06 -4.08 0.27
N MET A 344 26.95 -4.18 1.00
CA MET A 344 26.77 -3.59 2.33
C MET A 344 27.06 -4.56 3.47
N ARG A 345 27.58 -5.76 3.14
CA ARG A 345 27.81 -6.90 4.04
C ARG A 345 26.58 -7.22 4.92
N PRO A 346 25.38 -7.40 4.36
CA PRO A 346 24.23 -7.81 5.14
C PRO A 346 24.35 -9.28 5.55
N ASP A 347 23.81 -9.63 6.71
CA ASP A 347 23.50 -11.02 7.04
C ASP A 347 22.18 -11.44 6.35
N ARG A 348 21.22 -10.51 6.23
CA ARG A 348 19.94 -10.73 5.54
C ARG A 348 19.55 -9.58 4.64
N ILE A 349 18.89 -9.90 3.52
CA ILE A 349 18.23 -8.93 2.65
C ILE A 349 16.73 -9.22 2.66
N ILE A 350 15.94 -8.24 3.09
CA ILE A 350 14.47 -8.36 3.08
C ILE A 350 13.95 -7.49 1.94
N VAL A 351 13.30 -8.12 0.97
CA VAL A 351 12.63 -7.39 -0.12
C VAL A 351 11.16 -7.25 0.27
N GLY A 352 10.67 -6.03 0.46
CA GLY A 352 9.31 -5.81 0.97
C GLY A 352 8.25 -6.49 0.10
N GLU A 353 8.39 -6.40 -1.21
CA GLU A 353 7.56 -7.11 -2.17
C GLU A 353 8.28 -7.24 -3.51
N VAL A 354 8.15 -8.40 -4.16
CA VAL A 354 8.70 -8.66 -5.49
C VAL A 354 7.60 -8.60 -6.53
N ARG A 355 7.76 -7.70 -7.50
CA ARG A 355 6.81 -7.35 -8.56
C ARG A 355 7.43 -7.41 -9.96
N GLY A 356 8.76 -7.54 -10.08
CA GLY A 356 9.49 -7.48 -11.33
C GLY A 356 10.84 -8.22 -11.31
N GLY A 357 11.77 -7.75 -12.14
CA GLY A 357 13.06 -8.40 -12.39
C GLY A 357 14.00 -8.49 -11.19
N GLU A 358 13.74 -7.75 -10.10
CA GLU A 358 14.42 -7.93 -8.82
C GLU A 358 14.25 -9.33 -8.22
N ALA A 359 13.26 -10.10 -8.68
CA ALA A 359 13.09 -11.51 -8.31
C ALA A 359 14.37 -12.32 -8.55
N LEU A 360 15.05 -12.11 -9.68
CA LEU A 360 16.28 -12.82 -10.02
C LEU A 360 17.41 -12.44 -9.06
N ASP A 361 17.62 -11.15 -8.81
CA ASP A 361 18.68 -10.66 -7.93
C ASP A 361 18.42 -11.07 -6.46
N MET A 362 17.15 -11.13 -6.04
CA MET A 362 16.76 -11.67 -4.74
C MET A 362 17.09 -13.17 -4.62
N LEU A 363 16.71 -13.99 -5.60
CA LEU A 363 17.03 -15.42 -5.61
C LEU A 363 18.54 -15.66 -5.64
N GLN A 364 19.30 -14.82 -6.33
CA GLN A 364 20.76 -14.88 -6.30
C GLN A 364 21.30 -14.54 -4.91
N ALA A 365 20.80 -13.49 -4.26
CA ALA A 365 21.19 -13.14 -2.89
C ALA A 365 20.96 -14.32 -1.92
N MET A 366 19.77 -14.93 -1.98
CA MET A 366 19.38 -16.10 -1.19
C MET A 366 20.28 -17.31 -1.42
N ASN A 367 20.81 -17.49 -2.62
CA ASN A 367 21.73 -18.60 -2.95
C ASN A 367 23.22 -18.27 -2.67
N THR A 368 23.58 -17.01 -2.38
CA THR A 368 24.97 -16.55 -2.30
C THR A 368 25.34 -15.99 -0.92
N GLY A 369 24.90 -16.68 0.14
CA GLY A 369 25.34 -16.42 1.50
C GLY A 369 24.57 -15.31 2.23
N HIS A 370 23.38 -14.95 1.75
CA HIS A 370 22.43 -14.08 2.44
C HIS A 370 21.20 -14.89 2.86
N ASP A 371 21.44 -15.99 3.56
CA ASP A 371 20.42 -16.91 4.03
C ASP A 371 19.49 -16.24 5.05
N GLY A 372 18.31 -16.81 5.27
CA GLY A 372 17.30 -16.23 6.15
C GLY A 372 16.65 -14.97 5.57
N SER A 373 16.88 -14.68 4.29
CA SER A 373 16.23 -13.60 3.56
C SER A 373 14.74 -13.88 3.39
N MET A 374 13.94 -12.82 3.36
CA MET A 374 12.49 -12.93 3.30
C MET A 374 11.90 -11.95 2.31
N SER A 375 10.77 -12.30 1.72
CA SER A 375 10.07 -11.42 0.79
C SER A 375 8.57 -11.68 0.73
N THR A 376 7.83 -10.77 0.12
CA THR A 376 6.42 -10.99 -0.21
C THR A 376 6.17 -11.08 -1.72
N VAL A 377 5.15 -11.85 -2.10
CA VAL A 377 4.72 -11.96 -3.50
C VAL A 377 3.19 -12.08 -3.59
N HIS A 378 2.58 -11.47 -4.61
CA HIS A 378 1.17 -11.69 -4.88
C HIS A 378 0.91 -13.04 -5.54
N ALA A 379 0.11 -13.88 -4.88
CA ALA A 379 -0.33 -15.17 -5.42
C ALA A 379 -1.60 -15.65 -4.70
N ASN A 380 -2.36 -16.53 -5.36
CA ASN A 380 -3.60 -17.08 -4.80
C ASN A 380 -3.35 -18.30 -3.91
N ASN A 381 -2.22 -18.98 -4.09
CA ASN A 381 -1.83 -20.16 -3.32
C ASN A 381 -0.29 -20.35 -3.40
N PRO A 382 0.31 -21.24 -2.59
CA PRO A 382 1.75 -21.48 -2.62
C PRO A 382 2.33 -21.91 -3.98
N ARG A 383 1.59 -22.72 -4.75
CA ARG A 383 2.04 -23.15 -6.09
C ARG A 383 2.03 -21.98 -7.07
N ASP A 384 1.00 -21.15 -7.05
CA ASP A 384 0.93 -19.92 -7.84
C ASP A 384 2.06 -18.95 -7.48
N ALA A 385 2.51 -18.92 -6.22
CA ALA A 385 3.64 -18.08 -5.80
C ALA A 385 4.93 -18.48 -6.52
N ILE A 386 5.17 -19.78 -6.68
CA ILE A 386 6.31 -20.31 -7.44
C ILE A 386 6.21 -19.92 -8.92
N THR A 387 5.06 -20.20 -9.57
CA THR A 387 4.82 -19.84 -10.96
C THR A 387 4.95 -18.32 -11.19
N ARG A 388 4.50 -17.52 -10.22
CA ARG A 388 4.64 -16.07 -10.25
C ARG A 388 6.10 -15.65 -10.19
N LEU A 389 6.88 -16.22 -9.27
CA LEU A 389 8.33 -15.95 -9.19
C LEU A 389 9.05 -16.34 -10.47
N GLU A 390 8.72 -17.49 -11.09
CA GLU A 390 9.26 -17.87 -12.41
C GLU A 390 9.01 -16.78 -13.46
N THR A 391 7.77 -16.28 -13.51
CA THR A 391 7.38 -15.21 -14.44
C THR A 391 8.14 -13.91 -14.16
N LEU A 392 8.29 -13.54 -12.88
CA LEU A 392 8.99 -12.31 -12.49
C LEU A 392 10.49 -12.36 -12.82
N VAL A 393 11.11 -13.54 -12.70
CA VAL A 393 12.50 -13.75 -13.14
C VAL A 393 12.66 -13.51 -14.64
N LEU A 394 11.70 -13.92 -15.48
CA LEU A 394 11.75 -13.66 -16.92
C LEU A 394 11.72 -12.16 -17.25
N LEU A 395 11.07 -11.33 -16.41
CA LEU A 395 11.07 -9.87 -16.56
C LEU A 395 12.43 -9.22 -16.24
N ALA A 396 13.38 -9.97 -15.70
CA ALA A 396 14.73 -9.49 -15.43
C ALA A 396 15.56 -9.26 -16.72
N GLY A 397 15.06 -9.70 -17.88
CA GLY A 397 15.69 -9.52 -19.20
C GLY A 397 16.82 -10.49 -19.48
N THR A 398 16.90 -11.61 -18.75
CA THR A 398 17.88 -12.67 -18.98
C THR A 398 17.18 -13.89 -19.57
N GLU A 399 17.70 -14.41 -20.68
CA GLU A 399 17.19 -15.64 -21.28
C GLU A 399 17.70 -16.86 -20.49
N LEU A 400 16.96 -17.22 -19.44
CA LEU A 400 17.18 -18.45 -18.68
C LEU A 400 16.13 -19.50 -19.07
N PRO A 401 16.53 -20.75 -19.37
CA PRO A 401 15.56 -21.83 -19.53
C PRO A 401 14.72 -22.00 -18.27
N SER A 402 13.42 -22.29 -18.40
CA SER A 402 12.49 -22.45 -17.26
C SER A 402 13.02 -23.43 -16.20
N ARG A 403 13.65 -24.54 -16.62
CA ARG A 403 14.30 -25.50 -15.72
C ARG A 403 15.39 -24.86 -14.84
N ALA A 404 16.17 -23.93 -15.39
CA ALA A 404 17.22 -23.22 -14.63
C ALA A 404 16.60 -22.25 -13.61
N ILE A 405 15.52 -21.56 -13.98
CA ILE A 405 14.78 -20.67 -13.07
C ILE A 405 14.18 -21.47 -11.92
N ARG A 406 13.50 -22.59 -12.21
CA ARG A 406 12.99 -23.51 -11.20
C ARG A 406 14.10 -24.01 -10.28
N GLY A 407 15.26 -24.35 -10.85
CA GLY A 407 16.44 -24.75 -10.08
C GLY A 407 16.88 -23.67 -9.08
N GLN A 408 16.93 -22.42 -9.51
CA GLN A 408 17.26 -21.29 -8.62
C GLN A 408 16.21 -21.08 -7.53
N ILE A 409 14.92 -21.17 -7.87
CA ILE A 409 13.82 -21.05 -6.92
C ILE A 409 13.88 -22.18 -5.87
N ALA A 410 14.00 -23.42 -6.33
CA ALA A 410 14.05 -24.61 -5.47
C ALA A 410 15.25 -24.62 -4.53
N SER A 411 16.38 -24.05 -4.96
CA SER A 411 17.58 -23.89 -4.14
C SER A 411 17.47 -22.73 -3.16
N ALA A 412 16.86 -21.62 -3.57
CA ALA A 412 16.80 -20.40 -2.77
C ALA A 412 15.72 -20.44 -1.69
N ILE A 413 14.52 -20.94 -2.00
CA ILE A 413 13.35 -20.77 -1.12
C ILE A 413 13.13 -22.05 -0.34
N ASN A 414 12.98 -21.93 0.98
CA ASN A 414 12.73 -23.07 1.86
C ASN A 414 11.24 -23.18 2.21
N ILE A 415 10.59 -22.06 2.51
CA ILE A 415 9.19 -22.02 3.00
C ILE A 415 8.38 -20.97 2.24
N VAL A 416 7.15 -21.33 1.89
CA VAL A 416 6.11 -20.43 1.40
C VAL A 416 4.97 -20.36 2.41
N VAL A 417 4.63 -19.16 2.87
CA VAL A 417 3.53 -18.91 3.81
C VAL A 417 2.42 -18.16 3.10
N GLN A 418 1.26 -18.80 2.93
CA GLN A 418 0.09 -18.18 2.29
C GLN A 418 -0.78 -17.47 3.33
N THR A 419 -1.10 -16.20 3.04
CA THR A 419 -2.02 -15.39 3.82
C THR A 419 -3.25 -15.05 2.99
N GLU A 420 -4.42 -15.06 3.64
CA GLU A 420 -5.68 -14.65 3.00
C GLU A 420 -6.50 -13.74 3.90
N ARG A 421 -7.25 -12.84 3.26
CA ARG A 421 -8.35 -12.10 3.89
C ARG A 421 -9.63 -12.88 3.63
N LEU A 422 -10.12 -13.58 4.65
CA LEU A 422 -11.32 -14.38 4.56
C LEU A 422 -12.59 -13.51 4.57
N ARG A 423 -13.73 -14.14 4.26
CA ARG A 423 -15.05 -13.51 4.40
C ARG A 423 -15.22 -12.98 5.83
N GLY A 424 -15.70 -11.75 5.94
CA GLY A 424 -15.81 -11.05 7.22
C GLY A 424 -14.62 -10.17 7.59
N GLY A 425 -13.52 -10.22 6.82
CA GLY A 425 -12.37 -9.31 6.95
C GLY A 425 -11.19 -9.87 7.75
N ALA A 426 -11.33 -11.02 8.39
CA ALA A 426 -10.27 -11.66 9.16
C ALA A 426 -9.11 -12.07 8.25
N ARG A 427 -7.87 -11.78 8.67
CA ARG A 427 -6.65 -12.16 7.97
C ARG A 427 -6.05 -13.39 8.65
N LYS A 428 -5.80 -14.46 7.90
CA LYS A 428 -5.27 -15.72 8.44
C LYS A 428 -4.12 -16.28 7.62
N ILE A 429 -3.22 -17.01 8.28
CA ILE A 429 -2.27 -17.91 7.60
C ILE A 429 -3.03 -19.16 7.19
N VAL A 430 -3.24 -19.35 5.89
CA VAL A 430 -4.05 -20.46 5.38
C VAL A 430 -3.22 -21.67 4.96
N SER A 431 -1.93 -21.48 4.70
CA SER A 431 -1.01 -22.56 4.34
C SER A 431 0.43 -22.20 4.73
N VAL A 432 1.17 -23.19 5.23
CA VAL A 432 2.63 -23.15 5.39
C VAL A 432 3.18 -24.36 4.65
N ALA A 433 3.90 -24.13 3.57
CA ALA A 433 4.45 -25.17 2.71
C ALA A 433 5.97 -25.08 2.61
N GLU A 434 6.62 -26.24 2.66
CA GLU A 434 8.06 -26.37 2.41
C GLU A 434 8.31 -26.65 0.92
N VAL A 435 9.42 -26.12 0.42
CA VAL A 435 9.94 -26.45 -0.91
C VAL A 435 10.89 -27.64 -0.79
N LEU A 436 10.54 -28.76 -1.41
CA LEU A 436 11.34 -30.00 -1.32
C LEU A 436 12.39 -30.15 -2.42
N GLY A 437 12.28 -29.37 -3.49
CA GLY A 437 13.15 -29.45 -4.66
C GLY A 437 12.38 -29.68 -5.95
N ILE A 438 13.03 -30.33 -6.93
CA ILE A 438 12.48 -30.60 -8.26
C ILE A 438 12.39 -32.11 -8.48
N VAL A 439 11.22 -32.59 -8.90
CA VAL A 439 10.96 -33.98 -9.31
C VAL A 439 10.34 -33.94 -10.71
N GLU A 440 10.92 -34.69 -11.65
CA GLU A 440 10.46 -34.76 -13.05
C GLU A 440 10.31 -33.39 -13.74
N GLY A 441 11.12 -32.41 -13.33
CA GLY A 441 11.11 -31.05 -13.90
C GLY A 441 10.12 -30.08 -13.23
N GLU A 442 9.31 -30.55 -12.29
CA GLU A 442 8.34 -29.75 -11.54
C GLU A 442 8.80 -29.53 -10.10
N LEU A 443 8.50 -28.34 -9.56
CA LEU A 443 8.82 -28.01 -8.18
C LEU A 443 7.80 -28.67 -7.23
N VAL A 444 8.31 -29.36 -6.21
CA VAL A 444 7.49 -30.09 -5.24
C VAL A 444 7.38 -29.28 -3.95
N LEU A 445 6.14 -29.09 -3.50
CA LEU A 445 5.80 -28.45 -2.23
C LEU A 445 5.19 -29.48 -1.28
N GLN A 446 5.52 -29.37 0.01
CA GLN A 446 4.89 -30.13 1.07
C GLN A 446 4.23 -29.20 2.07
N GLU A 447 2.90 -29.22 2.13
CA GLU A 447 2.16 -28.46 3.13
C GLU A 447 2.32 -29.10 4.52
N ILE A 448 2.72 -28.28 5.50
CA ILE A 448 2.93 -28.68 6.90
C ILE A 448 1.73 -28.27 7.75
N PHE A 449 1.22 -27.06 7.52
CA PHE A 449 0.06 -26.51 8.23
C PHE A 449 -0.94 -25.91 7.26
N THR A 450 -2.22 -25.98 7.63
CA THR A 450 -3.33 -25.46 6.83
C THR A 450 -4.44 -24.88 7.72
N PHE A 451 -5.19 -23.91 7.20
CA PHE A 451 -6.44 -23.45 7.81
C PHE A 451 -7.62 -24.18 7.17
N ARG A 452 -8.38 -24.93 7.98
CA ARG A 452 -9.61 -25.59 7.54
C ARG A 452 -10.80 -24.71 7.85
N GLN A 453 -11.33 -24.06 6.83
CA GLN A 453 -12.63 -23.41 6.91
C GLN A 453 -13.75 -24.47 6.89
N ILE A 454 -14.61 -24.45 7.89
CA ILE A 454 -15.71 -25.42 8.03
C ILE A 454 -17.09 -24.82 7.78
N GLY A 455 -17.19 -23.49 7.69
CA GLY A 455 -18.46 -22.83 7.48
C GLY A 455 -18.36 -21.31 7.41
N VAL A 456 -19.53 -20.69 7.45
CA VAL A 456 -19.73 -19.24 7.50
C VAL A 456 -20.82 -18.97 8.53
N THR A 457 -20.62 -17.99 9.41
CA THR A 457 -21.64 -17.54 10.37
C THR A 457 -22.83 -16.88 9.66
N PRO A 458 -24.00 -16.73 10.32
CA PRO A 458 -25.15 -16.03 9.74
C PRO A 458 -24.85 -14.58 9.30
N ASP A 459 -23.90 -13.90 9.94
CA ASP A 459 -23.43 -12.56 9.58
C ASP A 459 -22.29 -12.55 8.54
N GLY A 460 -22.03 -13.70 7.90
CA GLY A 460 -21.15 -13.80 6.73
C GLY A 460 -19.66 -13.95 7.04
N ARG A 461 -19.25 -14.23 8.28
CA ARG A 461 -17.84 -14.43 8.65
C ARG A 461 -17.40 -15.88 8.43
N ALA A 462 -16.23 -16.09 7.84
CA ALA A 462 -15.64 -17.42 7.74
C ALA A 462 -15.29 -17.97 9.13
N VAL A 463 -15.52 -19.27 9.34
CA VAL A 463 -15.23 -19.97 10.59
C VAL A 463 -14.40 -21.21 10.30
N GLY A 464 -13.32 -21.43 11.05
CA GLY A 464 -12.45 -22.57 10.88
C GLY A 464 -11.40 -22.73 11.97
N TYR A 465 -10.40 -23.56 11.71
CA TYR A 465 -9.29 -23.80 12.63
C TYR A 465 -7.99 -24.12 11.88
N HIS A 466 -6.86 -23.80 12.49
CA HIS A 466 -5.55 -24.20 11.98
C HIS A 466 -5.24 -25.64 12.40
N THR A 467 -4.61 -26.41 11.53
CA THR A 467 -4.21 -27.79 11.82
C THR A 467 -2.97 -28.19 11.03
N ALA A 468 -2.21 -29.15 11.55
CA ALA A 468 -1.14 -29.78 10.80
C ALA A 468 -1.68 -30.78 9.77
N THR A 469 -0.92 -31.03 8.71
CA THR A 469 -1.30 -31.99 7.65
C THR A 469 -0.95 -33.44 7.99
N GLY A 470 -0.14 -33.67 9.03
CA GLY A 470 0.46 -34.98 9.33
C GLY A 470 1.85 -35.18 8.76
N SER A 471 2.27 -34.29 7.85
CA SER A 471 3.61 -34.31 7.26
C SER A 471 4.62 -33.71 8.23
N ARG A 472 5.75 -34.41 8.45
CA ARG A 472 6.87 -33.88 9.25
C ARG A 472 7.70 -32.91 8.43
N SER A 473 8.26 -31.90 9.09
CA SER A 473 9.18 -30.96 8.44
C SER A 473 10.41 -31.67 7.88
N ASN A 474 10.76 -31.37 6.62
CA ASN A 474 12.01 -31.81 6.02
C ASN A 474 13.23 -31.07 6.62
N PHE A 475 12.99 -29.93 7.28
CA PHE A 475 14.01 -29.17 7.99
C PHE A 475 14.18 -29.60 9.46
N PHE A 476 13.53 -30.69 9.90
CA PHE A 476 13.61 -31.14 11.30
C PHE A 476 15.06 -31.33 11.80
N ALA A 477 15.90 -32.02 11.03
CA ALA A 477 17.32 -32.21 11.38
C ALA A 477 18.12 -30.89 11.37
N HIS A 478 17.74 -29.94 10.50
CA HIS A 478 18.32 -28.59 10.46
C HIS A 478 17.97 -27.79 11.72
N PHE A 479 16.72 -27.86 12.18
CA PHE A 479 16.34 -27.22 13.44
C PHE A 479 17.13 -27.80 14.61
N GLN A 480 17.21 -29.13 14.72
CA GLN A 480 17.92 -29.80 15.80
C GLN A 480 19.41 -29.46 15.83
N SER A 481 20.08 -29.41 14.66
CA SER A 481 21.51 -29.04 14.59
C SER A 481 21.77 -27.58 14.98
N ASN A 482 20.75 -26.72 14.89
CA ASN A 482 20.78 -25.33 15.35
C ASN A 482 20.22 -25.15 16.77
N GLY A 483 19.98 -26.25 17.51
CA GLY A 483 19.54 -26.21 18.90
C GLY A 483 18.05 -25.89 19.09
N VAL A 484 17.23 -26.03 18.05
CA VAL A 484 15.77 -25.90 18.12
C VAL A 484 15.15 -27.28 17.97
N ASP A 485 14.34 -27.70 18.93
CA ASP A 485 13.66 -28.99 18.91
C ASP A 485 12.15 -28.80 19.03
N PHE A 486 11.40 -29.70 18.40
CA PHE A 486 9.94 -29.66 18.41
C PHE A 486 9.36 -30.99 18.85
N PRO A 487 8.28 -30.99 19.65
CA PRO A 487 7.56 -32.22 19.91
C PRO A 487 6.94 -32.74 18.60
N VAL A 488 7.07 -34.04 18.35
CA VAL A 488 6.49 -34.69 17.14
C VAL A 488 4.98 -34.42 17.02
N SER A 489 4.29 -34.21 18.14
CA SER A 489 2.87 -33.85 18.18
C SER A 489 2.56 -32.53 17.49
N MET A 490 3.53 -31.62 17.31
CA MET A 490 3.34 -30.36 16.56
C MET A 490 2.83 -30.60 15.13
N PHE A 491 3.29 -31.68 14.50
CA PHE A 491 2.92 -32.04 13.12
C PHE A 491 1.73 -32.99 13.04
N SER A 492 1.12 -33.33 14.18
CA SER A 492 -0.04 -34.22 14.22
C SER A 492 -1.33 -33.45 13.90
N PRO A 493 -2.20 -33.94 13.01
CA PRO A 493 -3.47 -33.29 12.73
C PRO A 493 -4.32 -33.16 13.99
N SER A 494 -4.87 -31.99 14.22
CA SER A 494 -5.82 -31.73 15.29
C SER A 494 -7.24 -32.11 14.83
N ASN A 495 -8.03 -32.66 15.75
CA ASN A 495 -9.46 -32.78 15.53
C ASN A 495 -10.10 -31.39 15.45
N GLN A 496 -11.27 -31.30 14.80
CA GLN A 496 -12.06 -30.07 14.81
C GLN A 496 -12.36 -29.68 16.26
N PRO A 497 -12.01 -28.46 16.69
CA PRO A 497 -12.27 -28.00 18.04
C PRO A 497 -13.76 -27.75 18.26
N PRO A 498 -14.21 -27.65 19.54
CA PRO A 498 -15.57 -27.24 19.87
C PRO A 498 -15.94 -25.89 19.24
N PRO A 499 -17.23 -25.62 18.98
CA PRO A 499 -17.68 -24.41 18.30
C PRO A 499 -17.14 -23.10 18.87
N GLU A 500 -17.00 -23.01 20.20
CA GLU A 500 -16.48 -21.84 20.92
C GLU A 500 -14.99 -21.53 20.66
N ASN A 501 -14.23 -22.51 20.14
CA ASN A 501 -12.80 -22.39 19.85
C ASN A 501 -12.50 -22.29 18.34
N LEU A 502 -13.53 -22.18 17.52
CA LEU A 502 -13.36 -21.91 16.09
C LEU A 502 -13.05 -20.44 15.86
N CYS A 503 -12.11 -20.19 14.96
CA CYS A 503 -11.56 -18.88 14.66
C CYS A 503 -12.18 -18.26 13.40
#